data_AF-A0A1W6BUQ6-F1
#
_entry.id   AF-A0A1W6BUQ6-F1
#
_cell.length_a   1.000
_cell.length_b   1.000
_cell.length_c   1.000
_cell.angle_alpha   90.00
_cell.angle_beta   90.00
_cell.angle_gamma   90.00
#
_symmetry.space_group_name_H-M   'P 1'
#
loop_
_entity.id
_entity.type
_entity.pdbx_description
1 polymer ?
#
loop_
_entity_poly.entity_id
_entity_poly.type
_entity_poly.pdbx_seq_one_letter_code
_entity_poly.pdbx_strand_id
1 'polypeptide(L)'
;MLKISKRISTIIVLIFIIIVSSAYDFIHEALKFKEENESKARENLSALIKWSENEGKEELEYAKNLSKETYNQEKVTQMIIKNLKMIQAGIEDIRILTIYSFIDEDEELSRKASQIILRLNMDIILYLLDNEKTFIGHQTYFLFDKERFDALEDFLFFLNTHLEEDFLQKDDNDFEIIEIVTYINLLIGLDGAFVNNMYLEELSIAPICDLNNPKTIAILNGIEKIGIAVDRYINLINSKIKFIAHKDDYLKMKIENINNNYPKLKLGQKQINQLNAIQNKLKECKQ
;
A
#
# COMPACT_ATOMS: atom_id res chain seq x y z
N MET A 1 -59.00 17.66 11.00
CA MET A 1 -59.08 16.78 9.81
C MET A 1 -58.72 17.59 8.58
N LEU A 2 -57.50 17.44 8.04
CA LEU A 2 -57.13 18.04 6.76
C LEU A 2 -57.81 17.26 5.62
N LYS A 3 -58.76 17.88 4.90
CA LYS A 3 -59.31 17.35 3.65
C LYS A 3 -58.31 17.58 2.53
N ILE A 4 -57.37 16.66 2.37
CA ILE A 4 -56.48 16.65 1.20
C ILE A 4 -57.33 16.29 -0.02
N SER A 5 -57.36 17.20 -1.02
CA SER A 5 -58.04 16.95 -2.29
C SER A 5 -57.48 15.71 -2.97
N LYS A 6 -58.35 14.88 -3.57
CA LYS A 6 -57.98 13.64 -4.28
C LYS A 6 -56.86 13.89 -5.32
N ARG A 7 -56.85 15.06 -5.96
CA ARG A 7 -55.79 15.50 -6.89
C ARG A 7 -54.43 15.73 -6.22
N ILE A 8 -54.43 16.34 -5.03
CA ILE A 8 -53.20 16.59 -4.25
C ILE A 8 -52.62 15.26 -3.77
N SER A 9 -53.47 14.34 -3.31
CA SER A 9 -53.04 12.98 -2.93
C SER A 9 -52.41 12.21 -4.11
N THR A 10 -52.98 12.29 -5.31
CA THR A 10 -52.40 11.65 -6.51
C THR A 10 -51.05 12.24 -6.90
N ILE A 11 -50.88 13.56 -6.81
CA ILE A 11 -49.59 14.24 -7.11
C ILE A 11 -48.50 13.80 -6.12
N ILE A 12 -48.83 13.71 -4.82
CA ILE A 12 -47.88 13.25 -3.79
C ILE A 12 -47.44 11.80 -4.05
N VAL A 13 -48.37 10.92 -4.42
CA VAL A 13 -48.06 9.52 -4.75
C VAL A 13 -47.16 9.41 -5.98
N LEU A 14 -47.42 10.19 -7.03
CA LEU A 14 -46.59 10.22 -8.25
C LEU A 14 -45.16 10.70 -7.95
N ILE A 15 -45.02 11.77 -7.16
CA ILE A 15 -43.70 12.28 -6.74
C ILE A 15 -42.96 11.21 -5.93
N PHE A 16 -43.65 10.52 -5.02
CA PHE A 16 -43.06 9.44 -4.24
C PHE A 16 -42.58 8.28 -5.12
N ILE A 17 -43.37 7.86 -6.11
CA ILE A 17 -42.96 6.82 -7.08
C ILE A 17 -41.72 7.25 -7.84
N ILE A 18 -41.66 8.50 -8.34
CA ILE A 18 -40.49 9.01 -9.07
C ILE A 18 -39.24 8.98 -8.18
N ILE A 19 -39.35 9.41 -6.92
CA ILE A 19 -38.23 9.39 -5.96
C ILE A 19 -37.77 7.96 -5.71
N VAL A 20 -38.70 7.03 -5.44
CA VAL A 20 -38.38 5.62 -5.20
C VAL A 20 -37.74 4.96 -6.43
N SER A 21 -38.23 5.23 -7.64
CA SER A 21 -37.62 4.74 -8.87
C SER A 21 -36.22 5.30 -9.07
N SER A 22 -36.02 6.60 -8.87
CA SER A 22 -34.67 7.21 -8.98
C SER A 22 -33.69 6.68 -7.94
N ALA A 23 -34.15 6.42 -6.71
CA ALA A 23 -33.34 5.80 -5.67
C ALA A 23 -33.03 4.34 -6.00
N TYR A 24 -33.98 3.60 -6.58
CA TYR A 24 -33.77 2.23 -7.04
C TYR A 24 -32.72 2.16 -8.15
N ASP A 25 -32.84 3.00 -9.18
CA ASP A 25 -31.87 3.03 -10.29
C ASP A 25 -30.47 3.39 -9.78
N PHE A 26 -30.37 4.39 -8.90
CA PHE A 26 -29.10 4.76 -8.27
C PHE A 26 -28.49 3.62 -7.44
N ILE A 27 -29.30 2.94 -6.61
CA ILE A 27 -28.83 1.80 -5.81
C ILE A 27 -28.39 0.64 -6.73
N HIS A 28 -29.13 0.37 -7.80
CA HIS A 28 -28.79 -0.69 -8.72
C HIS A 28 -27.50 -0.40 -9.50
N GLU A 29 -27.32 0.83 -9.97
CA GLU A 29 -26.06 1.27 -10.60
C GLU A 29 -24.88 1.17 -9.63
N ALA A 30 -25.05 1.60 -8.37
CA ALA A 30 -24.01 1.51 -7.34
C ALA A 30 -23.64 0.04 -7.02
N LEU A 31 -24.63 -0.85 -6.94
CA LEU A 31 -24.40 -2.29 -6.74
C LEU A 31 -23.67 -2.91 -7.93
N LYS A 32 -24.07 -2.57 -9.16
CA LYS A 32 -23.40 -3.06 -10.36
C LYS A 32 -21.95 -2.58 -10.46
N PHE A 33 -21.70 -1.29 -10.16
CA PHE A 33 -20.35 -0.74 -10.13
C PHE A 33 -19.48 -1.46 -9.08
N LYS A 34 -20.04 -1.74 -7.91
CA LYS A 34 -19.39 -2.54 -6.86
C LYS A 34 -19.02 -3.94 -7.38
N GLU A 35 -19.99 -4.69 -7.91
CA GLU A 35 -19.79 -6.04 -8.42
C GLU A 35 -18.74 -6.11 -9.54
N GLU A 36 -18.77 -5.15 -10.47
CA GLU A 36 -17.80 -5.07 -11.57
C GLU A 36 -16.37 -4.83 -11.05
N ASN A 37 -16.19 -3.93 -10.08
CA ASN A 37 -14.89 -3.66 -9.47
C ASN A 37 -14.36 -4.84 -8.67
N GLU A 38 -15.20 -5.48 -7.85
CA GLU A 38 -14.80 -6.67 -7.11
C GLU A 38 -14.44 -7.83 -8.05
N SER A 39 -15.25 -8.08 -9.09
CA SER A 39 -14.96 -9.12 -10.07
C SER A 39 -13.61 -8.90 -10.76
N LYS A 40 -13.31 -7.65 -11.12
CA LYS A 40 -12.02 -7.30 -11.74
C LYS A 40 -10.87 -7.45 -10.76
N ALA A 41 -11.04 -7.02 -9.51
CA ALA A 41 -10.03 -7.21 -8.46
C ALA A 41 -9.73 -8.70 -8.24
N ARG A 42 -10.76 -9.56 -8.18
CA ARG A 42 -10.58 -11.02 -8.07
C ARG A 42 -9.81 -11.60 -9.25
N GLU A 43 -10.12 -11.16 -10.48
CA GLU A 43 -9.42 -11.58 -11.68
C GLU A 43 -7.94 -11.18 -11.64
N ASN A 44 -7.66 -9.92 -11.30
CA ASN A 44 -6.30 -9.39 -11.23
C ASN A 44 -5.46 -10.11 -10.15
N LEU A 45 -6.00 -10.31 -8.95
CA LEU A 45 -5.29 -11.02 -7.88
C LEU A 45 -5.05 -12.49 -8.23
N SER A 46 -6.01 -13.13 -8.90
CA SER A 46 -5.83 -14.49 -9.42
C SER A 46 -4.73 -14.55 -10.49
N ALA A 47 -4.66 -13.55 -11.37
CA ALA A 47 -3.60 -13.44 -12.36
C ALA A 47 -2.23 -13.21 -11.71
N LEU A 48 -2.14 -12.40 -10.65
CA LEU A 48 -0.91 -12.21 -9.86
C LEU A 48 -0.44 -13.54 -9.24
N ILE A 49 -1.37 -14.34 -8.69
CA ILE A 49 -1.05 -15.68 -8.16
C ILE A 49 -0.51 -16.58 -9.27
N LYS A 50 -1.17 -16.65 -10.42
CA LYS A 50 -0.73 -17.46 -11.55
C LYS A 50 0.63 -17.03 -12.10
N TRP A 51 0.87 -15.71 -12.16
CA TRP A 51 2.17 -15.16 -12.52
C TRP A 51 3.25 -15.62 -11.52
N SER A 52 2.96 -15.55 -10.22
CA SER A 52 3.89 -15.93 -9.16
C SER A 52 4.33 -17.40 -9.22
N GLU A 53 3.49 -18.27 -9.78
CA GLU A 53 3.78 -19.70 -9.90
C GLU A 53 4.69 -20.03 -11.09
N ASN A 54 4.80 -19.11 -12.07
CA ASN A 54 5.48 -19.28 -13.34
C ASN A 54 6.55 -18.18 -13.53
N GLU A 55 6.25 -17.15 -14.33
CA GLU A 55 7.15 -16.03 -14.67
C GLU A 55 7.78 -15.39 -13.43
N GLY A 56 7.04 -15.23 -12.34
CA GLY A 56 7.57 -14.65 -11.10
C GLY A 56 8.72 -15.48 -10.49
N LYS A 57 8.69 -16.81 -10.61
CA LYS A 57 9.81 -17.67 -10.18
C LYS A 57 11.03 -17.50 -11.07
N GLU A 58 10.81 -17.36 -12.38
CA GLU A 58 11.89 -17.12 -13.33
C GLU A 58 12.55 -15.76 -13.11
N GLU A 59 11.76 -14.72 -12.84
CA GLU A 59 12.27 -13.39 -12.48
C GLU A 59 13.06 -13.42 -11.16
N LEU A 60 12.57 -14.13 -10.14
CA LEU A 60 13.29 -14.28 -8.87
C LEU A 60 14.61 -15.03 -9.06
N GLU A 61 14.62 -16.10 -9.85
CA GLU A 61 15.83 -16.88 -10.12
C GLU A 61 16.85 -16.05 -10.91
N TYR A 62 16.38 -15.25 -11.88
CA TYR A 62 17.21 -14.28 -12.57
C TYR A 62 17.80 -13.25 -11.60
N ALA A 63 16.97 -12.66 -10.73
CA ALA A 63 17.39 -11.65 -9.77
C ALA A 63 18.47 -12.18 -8.82
N LYS A 64 18.29 -13.40 -8.30
CA LYS A 64 19.26 -14.08 -7.42
C LYS A 64 20.59 -14.38 -8.09
N ASN A 65 20.56 -14.80 -9.35
CA ASN A 65 21.75 -15.20 -10.10
C ASN A 65 22.34 -14.07 -10.96
N LEU A 66 21.85 -12.84 -10.82
CA LEU A 66 22.39 -11.69 -11.54
C LEU A 66 23.89 -11.56 -11.21
N SER A 67 24.72 -11.46 -12.25
CA SER A 67 26.17 -11.34 -12.14
C SER A 67 26.66 -10.14 -12.93
N LYS A 68 27.92 -9.73 -12.72
CA LYS A 68 28.54 -8.64 -13.46
C LYS A 68 28.53 -8.88 -14.98
N GLU A 69 28.70 -10.13 -15.41
CA GLU A 69 28.73 -10.53 -16.83
C GLU A 69 27.35 -10.52 -17.47
N THR A 70 26.31 -10.77 -16.68
CA THR A 70 24.92 -10.86 -17.14
C THR A 70 24.12 -9.57 -16.88
N TYR A 71 24.73 -8.61 -16.20
CA TYR A 71 24.12 -7.33 -15.84
C TYR A 71 23.80 -6.48 -17.08
N ASN A 72 22.57 -5.98 -17.11
CA ASN A 72 22.11 -4.98 -18.06
C ASN A 72 21.20 -4.00 -17.30
N GLN A 73 21.61 -2.74 -17.22
CA GLN A 73 20.92 -1.70 -16.44
C GLN A 73 19.47 -1.54 -16.87
N GLU A 74 19.20 -1.43 -18.17
CA GLU A 74 17.86 -1.24 -18.71
C GLU A 74 16.93 -2.39 -18.30
N LYS A 75 17.39 -3.64 -18.44
CA LYS A 75 16.63 -4.82 -18.03
C LYS A 75 16.35 -4.82 -16.52
N VAL A 76 17.33 -4.48 -15.70
CA VAL A 76 17.18 -4.40 -14.24
C VAL A 76 16.18 -3.31 -13.86
N THR A 77 16.34 -2.10 -14.42
CA THR A 77 15.43 -0.97 -14.19
C THR A 77 14.00 -1.33 -14.57
N GLN A 78 13.77 -1.91 -15.75
CA GLN A 78 12.41 -2.29 -16.18
C GLN A 78 11.80 -3.38 -15.30
N MET A 79 12.59 -4.34 -14.81
CA MET A 79 12.09 -5.39 -13.91
C MET A 79 11.70 -4.83 -12.53
N ILE A 80 12.48 -3.87 -11.99
CA ILE A 80 12.14 -3.16 -10.75
C ILE A 80 10.84 -2.38 -10.93
N ILE A 81 10.74 -1.56 -11.99
CA ILE A 81 9.54 -0.75 -12.27
C ILE A 81 8.31 -1.64 -12.48
N LYS A 82 8.44 -2.73 -13.23
CA LYS A 82 7.37 -3.72 -13.40
C LYS A 82 6.88 -4.24 -12.06
N ASN A 83 7.80 -4.68 -11.19
CA ASN A 83 7.45 -5.24 -9.90
C ASN A 83 6.82 -4.19 -8.97
N LEU A 84 7.30 -2.94 -8.96
CA LEU A 84 6.66 -1.84 -8.22
C LEU A 84 5.21 -1.63 -8.68
N LYS A 85 4.95 -1.58 -10.00
CA LYS A 85 3.59 -1.44 -10.55
C LYS A 85 2.68 -2.62 -10.22
N MET A 86 3.21 -3.84 -10.22
CA MET A 86 2.46 -5.03 -9.81
C MET A 86 2.06 -4.96 -8.33
N ILE A 87 2.96 -4.46 -7.48
CA ILE A 87 2.66 -4.22 -6.06
C ILE A 87 1.54 -3.16 -5.92
N GLN A 88 1.63 -2.03 -6.63
CA GLN A 88 0.59 -0.99 -6.59
C GLN A 88 -0.78 -1.53 -7.01
N ALA A 89 -0.85 -2.21 -8.15
CA ALA A 89 -2.09 -2.80 -8.66
C ALA A 89 -2.67 -3.81 -7.65
N GLY A 90 -1.82 -4.69 -7.11
CA GLY A 90 -2.25 -5.67 -6.11
C GLY A 90 -2.76 -5.03 -4.82
N ILE A 91 -2.17 -3.91 -4.37
CA ILE A 91 -2.65 -3.14 -3.21
C ILE A 91 -4.04 -2.57 -3.48
N GLU A 92 -4.27 -1.98 -4.66
CA GLU A 92 -5.59 -1.45 -5.04
C GLU A 92 -6.65 -2.55 -5.13
N ASP A 93 -6.32 -3.68 -5.75
CA ASP A 93 -7.25 -4.79 -5.86
C ASP A 93 -7.57 -5.37 -4.47
N ILE A 94 -6.57 -5.51 -3.58
CA ILE A 94 -6.80 -5.90 -2.18
C ILE A 94 -7.69 -4.87 -1.49
N ARG A 95 -7.42 -3.57 -1.63
CA ARG A 95 -8.21 -2.49 -1.05
C ARG A 95 -9.68 -2.56 -1.47
N ILE A 96 -9.95 -2.77 -2.76
CA ILE A 96 -11.31 -2.94 -3.30
C ILE A 96 -12.02 -4.10 -2.61
N LEU A 97 -11.38 -5.27 -2.54
CA LEU A 97 -11.98 -6.43 -1.87
C LEU A 97 -12.16 -6.20 -0.38
N THR A 98 -11.26 -5.43 0.25
CA THR A 98 -11.34 -5.16 1.69
C THR A 98 -12.41 -4.16 2.08
N ILE A 99 -12.74 -3.19 1.21
CA ILE A 99 -13.72 -2.14 1.50
C ILE A 99 -15.16 -2.61 1.23
N TYR A 100 -15.37 -3.46 0.21
CA TYR A 100 -16.70 -3.69 -0.35
C TYR A 100 -17.41 -4.94 0.16
N SER A 101 -16.72 -6.06 0.38
CA SER A 101 -17.32 -7.28 0.90
C SER A 101 -16.26 -8.34 1.17
N PHE A 102 -16.00 -8.66 2.44
CA PHE A 102 -15.14 -9.79 2.78
C PHE A 102 -15.98 -11.07 2.90
N ILE A 103 -16.13 -11.78 1.79
CA ILE A 103 -16.47 -13.21 1.84
C ILE A 103 -15.19 -14.03 2.03
N ASP A 104 -15.29 -15.22 2.63
CA ASP A 104 -14.12 -16.07 2.96
C ASP A 104 -13.17 -16.31 1.77
N GLU A 105 -13.71 -16.39 0.55
CA GLU A 105 -12.91 -16.57 -0.68
C GLU A 105 -12.04 -15.35 -1.01
N ASP A 106 -12.58 -14.14 -0.83
CA ASP A 106 -11.86 -12.88 -1.05
C ASP A 106 -10.77 -12.67 0.01
N GLU A 107 -11.00 -13.19 1.23
CA GLU A 107 -9.97 -13.24 2.25
C GLU A 107 -8.78 -14.09 1.86
N GLU A 108 -9.04 -15.33 1.47
CA GLU A 108 -7.97 -16.24 1.12
C GLU A 108 -7.17 -15.70 -0.08
N LEU A 109 -7.88 -15.12 -1.05
CA LEU A 109 -7.29 -14.50 -2.22
C LEU A 109 -6.40 -13.30 -1.85
N SER A 110 -6.93 -12.34 -1.09
CA SER A 110 -6.20 -11.15 -0.65
C SER A 110 -4.98 -11.50 0.19
N ARG A 111 -5.11 -12.50 1.08
CA ARG A 111 -4.01 -13.01 1.90
C ARG A 111 -2.90 -13.65 1.06
N LYS A 112 -3.25 -14.47 0.07
CA LYS A 112 -2.27 -15.09 -0.85
C LYS A 112 -1.56 -14.02 -1.68
N ALA A 113 -2.31 -13.07 -2.25
CA ALA A 113 -1.75 -11.95 -3.01
C ALA A 113 -0.79 -11.11 -2.16
N SER A 114 -1.17 -10.79 -0.92
CA SER A 114 -0.31 -10.05 0.03
C SER A 114 1.00 -10.78 0.31
N GLN A 115 0.95 -12.12 0.44
CA GLN A 115 2.15 -12.93 0.64
C GLN A 115 3.06 -12.93 -0.60
N ILE A 116 2.49 -12.96 -1.81
CA ILE A 116 3.25 -12.88 -3.06
C ILE A 116 3.93 -11.51 -3.18
N ILE A 117 3.20 -10.43 -2.94
CA ILE A 117 3.75 -9.07 -2.94
C ILE A 117 4.96 -8.99 -2.00
N LEU A 118 4.78 -9.43 -0.75
CA LEU A 118 5.80 -9.30 0.30
C LEU A 118 7.00 -10.26 0.13
N ARG A 119 6.83 -11.41 -0.50
CA ARG A 119 7.88 -12.46 -0.57
C ARG A 119 8.43 -12.72 -1.95
N LEU A 120 7.77 -12.26 -3.01
CA LEU A 120 8.20 -12.48 -4.38
C LEU A 120 8.54 -11.17 -5.06
N ASN A 121 7.58 -10.26 -5.22
CA ASN A 121 7.83 -8.98 -5.87
C ASN A 121 8.89 -8.17 -5.11
N MET A 122 8.77 -8.10 -3.78
CA MET A 122 9.76 -7.47 -2.92
C MET A 122 11.13 -8.13 -3.01
N ASP A 123 11.20 -9.46 -2.93
CA ASP A 123 12.47 -10.19 -3.01
C ASP A 123 13.16 -9.96 -4.37
N ILE A 124 12.41 -9.98 -5.47
CA ILE A 124 12.93 -9.65 -6.81
C ILE A 124 13.59 -8.27 -6.80
N ILE A 125 12.90 -7.24 -6.31
CA ILE A 125 13.43 -5.88 -6.23
C ILE A 125 14.70 -5.86 -5.38
N LEU A 126 14.67 -6.43 -4.18
CA LEU A 126 15.79 -6.43 -3.24
C LEU A 126 17.03 -7.13 -3.81
N TYR A 127 16.86 -8.32 -4.39
CA TYR A 127 17.98 -9.05 -5.01
C TYR A 127 18.59 -8.29 -6.18
N LEU A 128 17.77 -7.68 -7.03
CA LEU A 128 18.25 -6.87 -8.14
C LEU A 128 19.09 -5.69 -7.64
N LEU A 129 18.59 -4.96 -6.64
CA LEU A 129 19.26 -3.80 -6.06
C LEU A 129 20.58 -4.16 -5.36
N ASP A 130 20.58 -5.21 -4.54
CA ASP A 130 21.78 -5.62 -3.78
C ASP A 130 22.87 -6.18 -4.69
N ASN A 131 22.51 -7.01 -5.67
CA ASN A 131 23.45 -7.53 -6.65
C ASN A 131 24.03 -6.41 -7.50
N GLU A 132 23.18 -5.51 -8.01
CA GLU A 132 23.62 -4.38 -8.81
C GLU A 132 24.58 -3.47 -8.04
N LYS A 133 24.25 -3.08 -6.79
CA LYS A 133 25.13 -2.28 -5.91
C LYS A 133 26.52 -2.90 -5.78
N THR A 134 26.59 -4.22 -5.68
CA THR A 134 27.85 -4.97 -5.60
C THR A 134 28.68 -4.86 -6.90
N PHE A 135 28.04 -4.81 -8.07
CA PHE A 135 28.74 -4.81 -9.37
C PHE A 135 29.16 -3.43 -9.85
N ILE A 136 28.28 -2.44 -9.70
CA ILE A 136 28.49 -1.09 -10.26
C ILE A 136 29.22 -0.17 -9.28
N GLY A 137 29.31 -0.55 -7.99
CA GLY A 137 30.00 0.24 -6.97
C GLY A 137 29.38 1.62 -6.75
N HIS A 138 28.16 1.85 -7.23
CA HIS A 138 27.39 3.05 -6.95
C HIS A 138 27.00 3.08 -5.48
N GLN A 139 26.91 4.30 -4.95
CA GLN A 139 26.47 4.52 -3.57
C GLN A 139 24.94 4.53 -3.44
N THR A 140 24.22 4.65 -4.55
CA THR A 140 22.76 4.76 -4.65
C THR A 140 22.15 3.55 -5.34
N TYR A 141 20.95 3.16 -4.92
CA TYR A 141 20.11 2.08 -5.45
C TYR A 141 19.16 2.55 -6.55
N PHE A 142 18.72 3.81 -6.49
CA PHE A 142 17.70 4.36 -7.39
C PHE A 142 18.17 5.63 -8.08
N LEU A 143 18.82 6.54 -7.36
CA LEU A 143 19.12 7.90 -7.84
C LEU A 143 20.02 7.96 -9.08
N PHE A 144 20.82 6.92 -9.35
CA PHE A 144 21.69 6.88 -10.52
C PHE A 144 20.93 6.64 -11.84
N ASP A 145 19.69 6.16 -11.76
CA ASP A 145 18.80 5.91 -12.90
C ASP A 145 17.50 6.72 -12.70
N LYS A 146 17.32 7.76 -13.51
CA LYS A 146 16.20 8.69 -13.34
C LYS A 146 14.84 8.01 -13.46
N GLU A 147 14.67 7.10 -14.42
CA GLU A 147 13.40 6.41 -14.64
C GLU A 147 13.04 5.55 -13.42
N ARG A 148 14.04 4.87 -12.86
CA ARG A 148 13.89 4.06 -11.65
C ARG A 148 13.57 4.91 -10.44
N PHE A 149 14.25 6.05 -10.27
CA PHE A 149 14.00 6.97 -9.16
C PHE A 149 12.60 7.59 -9.23
N ASP A 150 12.17 8.04 -10.41
CA ASP A 150 10.83 8.58 -10.63
C ASP A 150 9.76 7.53 -10.27
N ALA A 151 9.96 6.27 -10.66
CA ALA A 151 9.05 5.17 -10.32
C ALA A 151 9.03 4.86 -8.81
N LEU A 152 10.16 4.97 -8.11
CA LEU A 152 10.20 4.84 -6.64
C LEU A 152 9.42 5.97 -5.98
N GLU A 153 9.60 7.23 -6.41
CA GLU A 153 8.86 8.35 -5.84
C GLU A 153 7.36 8.22 -6.08
N ASP A 154 6.94 7.79 -7.28
CA ASP A 154 5.53 7.49 -7.57
C ASP A 154 4.99 6.39 -6.63
N PHE A 155 5.79 5.35 -6.38
CA PHE A 155 5.43 4.27 -5.47
C PHE A 155 5.26 4.72 -4.02
N LEU A 156 6.23 5.49 -3.51
CA LEU A 156 6.18 6.02 -2.14
C LEU A 156 5.05 7.03 -1.96
N PHE A 157 4.83 7.89 -2.95
CA PHE A 157 3.71 8.83 -2.92
C PHE A 157 2.36 8.09 -2.88
N PHE A 158 2.21 7.02 -3.67
CA PHE A 158 1.06 6.13 -3.62
C PHE A 158 0.85 5.51 -2.22
N LEU A 159 1.88 4.90 -1.64
CA LEU A 159 1.79 4.30 -0.30
C LEU A 159 1.39 5.32 0.77
N ASN A 160 2.03 6.49 0.77
CA ASN A 160 1.73 7.55 1.73
C ASN A 160 0.29 8.06 1.60
N THR A 161 -0.20 8.18 0.37
CA THR A 161 -1.57 8.64 0.11
C THR A 161 -2.58 7.66 0.71
N HIS A 162 -2.42 6.36 0.44
CA HIS A 162 -3.31 5.33 1.01
C HIS A 162 -3.16 5.19 2.52
N LEU A 163 -1.94 5.27 3.06
CA LEU A 163 -1.74 5.23 4.50
C LEU A 163 -2.41 6.42 5.20
N GLU A 164 -2.40 7.60 4.56
CA GLU A 164 -3.08 8.77 5.10
C GLU A 164 -4.60 8.64 4.99
N GLU A 165 -5.12 8.45 3.78
CA GLU A 165 -6.56 8.50 3.47
C GLU A 165 -7.31 7.27 3.98
N ASP A 166 -6.75 6.09 3.79
CA ASP A 166 -7.42 4.84 4.13
C ASP A 166 -7.14 4.37 5.55
N PHE A 167 -6.13 4.93 6.23
CA PHE A 167 -5.79 4.55 7.60
C PHE A 167 -5.78 5.71 8.59
N LEU A 168 -4.86 6.67 8.44
CA LEU A 168 -4.62 7.71 9.44
C LEU A 168 -5.80 8.67 9.63
N GLN A 169 -6.64 8.89 8.61
CA GLN A 169 -7.78 9.82 8.69
C GLN A 169 -9.12 9.16 9.04
N LYS A 170 -9.24 7.84 8.97
CA LYS A 170 -10.50 7.12 9.31
C LYS A 170 -10.71 6.98 10.81
N ASP A 171 -11.93 6.65 11.25
CA ASP A 171 -12.22 6.30 12.65
C ASP A 171 -11.82 4.84 12.95
N ASP A 172 -11.36 4.55 14.17
CA ASP A 172 -10.96 3.18 14.57
C ASP A 172 -12.13 2.18 14.50
N ASN A 173 -13.37 2.66 14.63
CA ASN A 173 -14.57 1.83 14.55
C ASN A 173 -14.91 1.39 13.12
N ASP A 174 -14.38 2.08 12.11
CA ASP A 174 -14.67 1.79 10.70
C ASP A 174 -13.91 0.56 10.17
N PHE A 175 -12.88 0.11 10.89
CA PHE A 175 -12.03 -0.98 10.44
C PHE A 175 -12.55 -2.37 10.81
N GLU A 176 -12.54 -3.28 9.86
CA GLU A 176 -12.64 -4.70 10.16
C GLU A 176 -11.26 -5.29 10.50
N ILE A 177 -11.22 -6.35 11.33
CA ILE A 177 -9.95 -7.02 11.69
C ILE A 177 -9.20 -7.44 10.42
N ILE A 178 -9.93 -7.91 9.42
CA ILE A 178 -9.33 -8.47 8.23
C ILE A 178 -8.68 -7.41 7.33
N GLU A 179 -9.32 -6.25 7.16
CA GLU A 179 -8.74 -5.07 6.49
C GLU A 179 -7.42 -4.67 7.16
N ILE A 180 -7.40 -4.67 8.50
CA ILE A 180 -6.20 -4.30 9.25
C ILE A 180 -5.06 -5.30 8.98
N VAL A 181 -5.29 -6.60 9.16
CA VAL A 181 -4.22 -7.61 9.09
C VAL A 181 -3.74 -7.92 7.67
N THR A 182 -4.55 -7.58 6.65
CA THR A 182 -4.20 -7.75 5.23
C THR A 182 -3.71 -6.43 4.64
N TYR A 183 -4.61 -5.50 4.37
CA TYR A 183 -4.37 -4.27 3.62
C TYR A 183 -3.51 -3.26 4.40
N ILE A 184 -3.92 -2.87 5.61
CA ILE A 184 -3.17 -1.85 6.39
C ILE A 184 -1.78 -2.36 6.76
N ASN A 185 -1.70 -3.64 7.15
CA ASN A 185 -0.45 -4.32 7.39
C ASN A 185 0.49 -4.23 6.17
N LEU A 186 -0.04 -4.53 4.97
CA LEU A 186 0.72 -4.48 3.73
C LEU A 186 1.28 -3.08 3.47
N LEU A 187 0.47 -2.03 3.61
CA LEU A 187 0.90 -0.63 3.46
C LEU A 187 2.04 -0.29 4.42
N ILE A 188 1.87 -0.54 5.72
CA ILE A 188 2.88 -0.21 6.76
C ILE A 188 4.17 -0.99 6.52
N GLY A 189 4.07 -2.27 6.14
CA GLY A 189 5.23 -3.12 5.88
C GLY A 189 6.05 -2.65 4.68
N LEU A 190 5.39 -2.28 3.58
CA LEU A 190 6.04 -1.78 2.37
C LEU A 190 6.63 -0.38 2.57
N ASP A 191 5.87 0.53 3.16
CA ASP A 191 6.34 1.88 3.49
C ASP A 191 7.61 1.80 4.34
N GLY A 192 7.54 1.10 5.47
CA GLY A 192 8.69 0.92 6.36
C GLY A 192 9.90 0.26 5.68
N ALA A 193 9.70 -0.64 4.73
CA ALA A 193 10.80 -1.29 3.99
C ALA A 193 11.52 -0.32 3.04
N PHE A 194 10.79 0.42 2.21
CA PHE A 194 11.37 1.34 1.21
C PHE A 194 11.86 2.64 1.84
N VAL A 195 11.11 3.20 2.77
CA VAL A 195 11.45 4.47 3.43
C VAL A 195 12.70 4.33 4.30
N ASN A 196 12.70 3.36 5.21
CA ASN A 196 13.74 3.29 6.25
C ASN A 196 15.10 2.88 5.70
N ASN A 197 15.11 2.05 4.66
CA ASN A 197 16.33 1.38 4.18
C ASN A 197 16.81 1.88 2.83
N MET A 198 15.98 2.60 2.07
CA MET A 198 16.34 3.02 0.72
C MET A 198 16.23 4.54 0.58
N TYR A 199 15.02 5.09 0.61
CA TYR A 199 14.79 6.47 0.17
C TYR A 199 15.56 7.52 0.99
N LEU A 200 15.61 7.39 2.32
CA LEU A 200 16.40 8.31 3.15
C LEU A 200 17.92 8.19 2.90
N GLU A 201 18.42 6.99 2.56
CA GLU A 201 19.83 6.77 2.20
C GLU A 201 20.13 7.42 0.85
N GLU A 202 19.26 7.25 -0.15
CA GLU A 202 19.37 7.90 -1.46
C GLU A 202 19.47 9.42 -1.33
N LEU A 203 18.54 10.03 -0.59
CA LEU A 203 18.46 11.49 -0.41
C LEU A 203 19.63 12.05 0.42
N SER A 204 20.22 11.25 1.30
CA SER A 204 21.35 11.68 2.14
C SER A 204 22.60 12.01 1.32
N ILE A 205 22.72 11.41 0.13
CA ILE A 205 23.87 11.58 -0.79
C ILE A 205 23.51 12.33 -2.08
N ALA A 206 22.23 12.62 -2.29
CA ALA A 206 21.75 13.38 -3.44
C ALA A 206 22.13 14.87 -3.39
N PRO A 207 22.28 15.53 -4.56
CA PRO A 207 22.22 16.98 -4.65
C PRO A 207 20.78 17.45 -4.37
N ILE A 208 20.45 17.56 -3.08
CA ILE A 208 19.08 17.61 -2.57
C ILE A 208 18.22 18.77 -3.11
N CYS A 209 18.83 19.88 -3.53
CA CYS A 209 18.09 21.00 -4.10
C CYS A 209 17.48 20.70 -5.48
N ASP A 210 18.07 19.76 -6.24
CA ASP A 210 17.49 19.31 -7.52
C ASP A 210 16.21 18.49 -7.29
N LEU A 211 16.03 18.00 -6.05
CA LEU A 211 14.88 17.21 -5.61
C LEU A 211 13.89 18.05 -4.79
N ASN A 212 14.03 19.38 -4.76
CA ASN A 212 13.10 20.26 -4.07
C ASN A 212 11.80 20.46 -4.88
N ASN A 213 10.97 19.43 -4.89
CA ASN A 213 9.68 19.43 -5.58
C ASN A 213 8.54 19.01 -4.63
N PRO A 214 7.27 19.31 -4.96
CA PRO A 214 6.13 18.99 -4.09
C PRO A 214 5.99 17.50 -3.76
N LYS A 215 6.35 16.60 -4.68
CA LYS A 215 6.24 15.15 -4.48
C LYS A 215 7.23 14.67 -3.43
N THR A 216 8.51 15.03 -3.55
CA THR A 216 9.54 14.71 -2.55
C THR A 216 9.19 15.26 -1.17
N ILE A 217 8.67 16.50 -1.10
CA ILE A 217 8.21 17.08 0.17
C ILE A 217 7.05 16.28 0.78
N ALA A 218 6.06 15.90 -0.04
CA ALA A 218 4.94 15.09 0.42
C ALA A 218 5.39 13.71 0.91
N ILE A 219 6.36 13.08 0.23
CA ILE A 219 6.94 11.81 0.66
C ILE A 219 7.60 11.97 2.03
N LEU A 220 8.49 12.96 2.19
CA LEU A 220 9.18 13.22 3.46
C LEU A 220 8.23 13.51 4.63
N ASN A 221 7.14 14.24 4.38
CA ASN A 221 6.12 14.49 5.41
C ASN A 221 5.36 13.21 5.78
N GLY A 222 5.12 12.31 4.82
CA GLY A 222 4.52 11.00 5.10
C GLY A 222 5.43 10.11 5.95
N ILE A 223 6.74 10.16 5.70
CA ILE A 223 7.76 9.41 6.47
C ILE A 223 7.70 9.76 7.96
N GLU A 224 7.45 11.03 8.32
CA GLU A 224 7.30 11.43 9.73
C GLU A 224 6.12 10.72 10.43
N LYS A 225 5.10 10.36 9.66
CA LYS A 225 3.86 9.75 10.17
C LYS A 225 3.96 8.23 10.34
N ILE A 226 5.01 7.56 9.83
CA ILE A 226 5.13 6.10 9.94
C ILE A 226 5.11 5.63 11.40
N GLY A 227 5.73 6.39 12.31
CA GLY A 227 5.70 6.10 13.74
C GLY A 227 4.28 6.10 14.31
N ILE A 228 3.47 7.08 13.90
CA ILE A 228 2.06 7.22 14.29
C ILE A 228 1.25 6.06 13.70
N ALA A 229 1.45 5.73 12.42
CA ALA A 229 0.77 4.61 11.77
C ALA A 229 1.07 3.28 12.46
N VAL A 230 2.34 3.00 12.77
CA VAL A 230 2.75 1.79 13.50
C VAL A 230 2.10 1.72 14.88
N ASP A 231 2.14 2.81 15.65
CA ASP A 231 1.51 2.85 16.98
C ASP A 231 0.00 2.64 16.91
N ARG A 232 -0.65 3.31 15.96
CA ARG A 232 -2.09 3.16 15.73
C ARG A 232 -2.43 1.71 15.37
N TYR A 233 -1.69 1.10 14.46
CA TYR A 233 -1.91 -0.27 14.01
C TYR A 233 -1.82 -1.26 15.18
N ILE A 234 -0.76 -1.14 15.98
CA ILE A 234 -0.56 -1.97 17.18
C ILE A 234 -1.73 -1.80 18.16
N ASN A 235 -2.14 -0.56 18.44
CA ASN A 235 -3.25 -0.27 19.34
C ASN A 235 -4.58 -0.84 18.82
N LEU A 236 -4.85 -0.66 17.52
CA LEU A 236 -6.08 -1.10 16.89
C LEU A 236 -6.20 -2.63 16.91
N ILE A 237 -5.14 -3.35 16.51
CA ILE A 237 -5.09 -4.81 16.60
C ILE A 237 -5.26 -5.28 18.03
N ASN A 238 -4.53 -4.70 18.98
CA ASN A 238 -4.64 -5.08 20.38
C ASN A 238 -6.07 -4.83 20.90
N SER A 239 -6.74 -3.75 20.50
CA SER A 239 -8.11 -3.47 20.92
C SER A 239 -9.12 -4.47 20.36
N LYS A 240 -9.02 -4.84 19.07
CA LYS A 240 -9.99 -5.73 18.41
C LYS A 240 -9.74 -7.21 18.75
N ILE A 241 -8.49 -7.63 18.90
CA ILE A 241 -8.15 -9.04 19.17
C ILE A 241 -8.18 -9.37 20.68
N LYS A 242 -8.11 -8.38 21.59
CA LYS A 242 -8.19 -8.61 23.05
C LYS A 242 -9.47 -9.35 23.49
N PHE A 243 -10.55 -9.28 22.71
CA PHE A 243 -11.78 -10.04 22.98
C PHE A 243 -11.70 -11.53 22.59
N ILE A 244 -10.73 -11.93 21.76
CA ILE A 244 -10.59 -13.27 21.18
C ILE A 244 -9.34 -14.01 21.71
N ALA A 245 -8.23 -13.29 21.92
CA ALA A 245 -6.93 -13.86 22.30
C ALA A 245 -6.89 -14.56 23.67
N HIS A 246 -7.83 -14.29 24.56
CA HIS A 246 -7.92 -14.98 25.86
C HIS A 246 -8.38 -16.44 25.76
N LYS A 247 -8.72 -16.93 24.54
CA LYS A 247 -9.25 -18.27 24.32
C LYS A 247 -8.46 -19.10 23.27
N ASP A 248 -7.41 -18.54 22.66
CA ASP A 248 -6.66 -19.18 21.57
C ASP A 248 -5.16 -18.80 21.61
N ASP A 249 -4.30 -19.79 21.91
CA ASP A 249 -2.85 -19.64 22.02
C ASP A 249 -2.17 -19.26 20.69
N TYR A 250 -2.75 -19.63 19.54
CA TYR A 250 -2.22 -19.28 18.22
C TYR A 250 -2.40 -17.80 17.92
N LEU A 251 -3.57 -17.24 18.23
CA LEU A 251 -3.84 -15.81 18.07
C LEU A 251 -2.98 -14.98 19.03
N LYS A 252 -2.78 -15.46 20.25
CA LYS A 252 -1.87 -14.82 21.21
C LYS A 252 -0.44 -14.72 20.67
N MET A 253 0.11 -15.81 20.12
CA MET A 253 1.44 -15.81 19.50
C MET A 253 1.53 -14.81 18.33
N LYS A 254 0.49 -14.70 17.49
CA LYS A 254 0.47 -13.71 16.40
C LYS A 254 0.50 -12.27 16.90
N ILE A 255 -0.28 -11.96 17.94
CA ILE A 255 -0.30 -10.62 18.55
C ILE A 255 1.06 -10.29 19.17
N GLU A 256 1.67 -11.24 19.89
CA GLU A 256 3.01 -11.06 20.43
C GLU A 256 4.04 -10.80 19.32
N ASN A 257 3.95 -11.54 18.20
CA ASN A 257 4.80 -11.32 17.04
C ASN A 257 4.60 -9.91 16.43
N ILE A 258 3.36 -9.42 16.35
CA ILE A 258 3.05 -8.07 15.91
C ILE A 258 3.67 -7.05 16.86
N ASN A 259 3.41 -7.16 18.15
CA ASN A 259 3.90 -6.24 19.18
C ASN A 259 5.43 -6.22 19.26
N ASN A 260 6.11 -7.32 18.94
CA ASN A 260 7.58 -7.39 18.97
C ASN A 260 8.26 -6.91 17.69
N ASN A 261 7.61 -7.01 16.53
CA ASN A 261 8.24 -6.70 15.24
C ASN A 261 7.81 -5.37 14.64
N TYR A 262 6.56 -4.95 14.78
CA TYR A 262 6.08 -3.70 14.17
C TYR A 262 6.74 -2.46 14.76
N PRO A 263 7.08 -2.38 16.06
CA PRO A 263 7.86 -1.26 16.56
C PRO A 263 9.21 -1.08 15.85
N LYS A 264 9.78 -2.13 15.23
CA LYS A 264 11.03 -2.06 14.45
C LYS A 264 10.85 -1.38 13.09
N LEU A 265 9.60 -1.19 12.63
CA LEU A 265 9.28 -0.45 11.40
C LEU A 265 9.28 1.07 11.62
N LYS A 266 9.30 1.54 12.86
CA LYS A 266 9.45 2.97 13.17
C LYS A 266 10.84 3.45 12.81
N LEU A 267 10.96 4.75 12.51
CA LEU A 267 12.25 5.40 12.34
C LEU A 267 13.08 5.31 13.61
N GLY A 268 14.28 4.77 13.49
CA GLY A 268 15.30 4.85 14.54
C GLY A 268 15.92 6.25 14.61
N GLN A 269 16.71 6.50 15.65
CA GLN A 269 17.35 7.80 15.85
C GLN A 269 18.23 8.22 14.67
N LYS A 270 18.92 7.25 14.03
CA LYS A 270 19.72 7.52 12.83
C LYS A 270 18.85 8.06 11.69
N GLN A 271 17.74 7.39 11.40
CA GLN A 271 16.81 7.78 10.33
C GLN A 271 16.13 9.12 10.63
N ILE A 272 15.71 9.35 11.88
CA ILE A 272 15.13 10.65 12.31
C ILE A 272 16.14 11.78 12.07
N ASN A 273 17.41 11.57 12.42
CA ASN A 273 18.45 12.58 12.19
C ASN A 273 18.69 12.83 10.70
N GLN A 274 18.66 11.78 9.87
CA GLN A 274 18.78 11.89 8.41
C GLN A 274 17.61 12.67 7.81
N LEU A 275 16.37 12.33 8.17
CA LEU A 275 15.16 13.02 7.74
C LEU A 275 15.21 14.51 8.07
N ASN A 276 15.50 14.86 9.33
CA ASN A 276 15.62 16.24 9.77
C ASN A 276 16.71 17.00 8.99
N ALA A 277 17.86 16.36 8.74
CA ALA A 277 18.94 16.96 7.98
C ALA A 277 18.55 17.23 6.52
N ILE A 278 17.87 16.27 5.87
CA ILE A 278 17.36 16.40 4.50
C ILE A 278 16.35 17.56 4.42
N GLN A 279 15.36 17.58 5.31
CA GLN A 279 14.32 18.61 5.32
C GLN A 279 14.89 20.01 5.60
N ASN A 280 15.88 20.14 6.48
CA ASN A 280 16.52 21.42 6.74
C ASN A 280 17.28 21.92 5.51
N LYS A 281 18.03 21.04 4.82
CA LYS A 281 18.70 21.42 3.57
C LYS A 281 17.70 21.83 2.49
N LEU A 282 16.57 21.15 2.35
CA LEU A 282 15.52 21.52 1.40
C LEU A 282 14.96 22.92 1.64
N LYS A 283 14.82 23.34 2.91
CA LYS A 283 14.39 24.72 3.25
C LYS A 283 15.40 25.79 2.85
N GLU A 284 16.68 25.44 2.72
CA GLU A 284 17.75 26.33 2.31
C GLU A 284 17.88 26.46 0.78
N CYS A 285 17.26 25.54 0.03
CA CYS A 285 17.23 25.59 -1.43
C CYS A 285 16.40 26.81 -1.87
N LYS A 286 16.99 27.66 -2.72
CA LYS A 286 16.29 28.81 -3.31
C LYS A 286 15.11 28.30 -4.15
N GLN A 287 13.93 28.87 -3.91
CA GLN A 287 12.77 28.72 -4.79
C GLN A 287 12.97 29.52 -6.08
#